data_AF-I4C6K7-F1
#
_entry.id   AF-I4C6K7-F1
#
_cell.length_a   1.000
_cell.length_b   1.000
_cell.length_c   1.000
_cell.angle_alpha   90.00
_cell.angle_beta   90.00
_cell.angle_gamma   90.00
#
_symmetry.space_group_name_H-M   'P 1'
#
loop_
_entity.id
_entity.type
_entity.pdbx_description
1 polymer ?
#
loop_
_entity_poly.entity_id
_entity_poly.type
_entity_poly.pdbx_seq_one_letter_code
_entity_poly.pdbx_strand_id
1 'polypeptide(L)'
;MKWNEDAETAIAKVPFFVRRRVRKRVEEEAARRGSDRVTMDHVTACKRKYLENMDEEVKGFQVESCFGPSGCPNRVLQEDGLGNELEKLFSDEKMRDFLKSKVSGPLKLHHEFRACLSDCPNACSRPQIADLGIIAAARPSIVSFHCTGCAACVAVCKERAIELDSLTGEARIDFDKCLSCGQCVKVCPAGALETDVKGYRILLGGKLGRHPQLAQEIEGIWSKEQVVRVVKKCIEHYKTHNSEGERFGEVLNATGLDFLSDRDSDPEEQAKVKKI
;
A
#
# COMPACT_ATOMS: atom_id res chain seq x y z
N MET A 1 17.61 27.94 -23.78
CA MET A 1 16.94 28.56 -24.94
C MET A 1 16.33 29.89 -24.49
N LYS A 2 16.08 30.89 -25.34
CA LYS A 2 15.39 32.13 -24.92
C LYS A 2 13.87 31.88 -24.88
N TRP A 3 13.18 32.43 -23.90
CA TRP A 3 11.73 32.26 -23.75
C TRP A 3 11.00 33.58 -24.01
N ASN A 4 9.81 33.50 -24.59
CA ASN A 4 8.88 34.63 -24.63
C ASN A 4 8.25 34.85 -23.25
N GLU A 5 7.85 36.09 -22.98
CA GLU A 5 7.34 36.52 -21.67
C GLU A 5 6.04 35.80 -21.28
N ASP A 6 5.18 35.53 -22.26
CA ASP A 6 3.95 34.75 -22.10
C ASP A 6 4.23 33.29 -21.71
N ALA A 7 5.21 32.66 -22.36
CA ALA A 7 5.66 31.30 -22.06
C ALA A 7 6.31 31.20 -20.66
N GLU A 8 7.13 32.18 -20.27
CA GLU A 8 7.70 32.27 -18.92
C GLU A 8 6.60 32.41 -17.86
N THR A 9 5.63 33.29 -18.11
CA THR A 9 4.48 33.50 -17.21
C THR A 9 3.65 32.22 -17.06
N ALA A 10 3.47 31.45 -18.14
CA ALA A 10 2.75 30.18 -18.09
C ALA A 10 3.50 29.12 -17.25
N ILE A 11 4.82 29.02 -17.41
CA ILE A 11 5.64 28.07 -16.64
C ILE A 11 5.78 28.45 -15.17
N ALA A 12 5.78 29.75 -14.85
CA ALA A 12 5.80 30.21 -13.47
C ALA A 12 4.62 29.68 -12.64
N LYS A 13 3.47 29.40 -13.29
CA LYS A 13 2.27 28.81 -12.67
C LYS A 13 2.39 27.29 -12.42
N VAL A 14 3.37 26.62 -13.03
CA VAL A 14 3.64 25.19 -12.81
C VAL A 14 4.26 25.00 -11.42
N PRO A 15 3.82 24.00 -10.62
CA PRO A 15 4.40 23.74 -9.29
C PRO A 15 5.91 23.57 -9.34
N PHE A 16 6.62 24.19 -8.39
CA PHE A 16 8.08 24.33 -8.46
C PHE A 16 8.81 22.97 -8.57
N PHE A 17 8.28 21.93 -7.92
CA PHE A 17 8.87 20.59 -7.88
C PHE A 17 8.80 19.82 -9.22
N VAL A 18 7.88 20.17 -10.12
CA VAL A 18 7.84 19.62 -11.50
C VAL A 18 8.30 20.63 -12.55
N ARG A 19 8.41 21.92 -12.21
CA ARG A 19 8.71 23.01 -13.15
C ARG A 19 9.97 22.78 -13.99
N ARG A 20 11.04 22.24 -13.38
CA ARG A 20 12.28 21.92 -14.10
C ARG A 20 12.06 20.87 -15.21
N ARG A 21 11.28 19.82 -14.91
CA ARG A 21 10.95 18.76 -15.88
C ARG A 21 10.06 19.29 -17.00
N VAL A 22 9.07 20.13 -16.66
CA VAL A 22 8.18 20.75 -17.64
C VAL A 22 8.94 21.72 -18.54
N ARG A 23 9.82 22.57 -17.99
CA ARG A 23 10.70 23.44 -18.79
C ARG A 23 11.51 22.66 -19.81
N LYS A 24 12.17 21.59 -19.38
CA LYS A 24 12.97 20.74 -20.27
C LYS A 24 12.13 20.18 -21.43
N ARG A 25 10.93 19.63 -21.15
CA ARG A 25 10.02 19.10 -22.17
C ARG A 25 9.60 20.17 -23.19
N VAL A 26 9.37 21.41 -22.74
CA VAL A 26 8.98 22.53 -23.63
C VAL A 26 10.15 23.00 -24.49
N GLU A 27 11.37 23.05 -23.94
CA GLU A 27 12.58 23.37 -24.73
C GLU A 27 12.88 22.29 -25.77
N GLU A 28 12.70 21.01 -25.43
CA GLU A 28 12.80 19.89 -26.37
C GLU A 28 11.78 20.00 -27.51
N GLU A 29 10.53 20.41 -27.21
CA GLU A 29 9.50 20.63 -28.23
C GLU A 29 9.82 21.81 -29.15
N ALA A 30 10.33 22.91 -28.60
CA ALA A 30 10.78 24.06 -29.38
C ALA A 30 11.95 23.70 -30.31
N ALA A 31 12.95 22.98 -29.78
CA ALA A 31 14.09 22.49 -30.55
C ALA A 31 13.65 21.51 -31.66
N ARG A 32 12.71 20.61 -31.37
CA ARG A 32 12.14 19.66 -32.34
C ARG A 32 11.44 20.37 -33.51
N ARG A 33 10.88 21.56 -33.27
CA ARG A 33 10.29 22.41 -34.30
C ARG A 33 11.29 23.34 -34.98
N GLY A 34 12.58 23.21 -34.68
CA GLY A 34 13.64 24.06 -35.22
C GLY A 34 13.58 25.50 -34.72
N SER A 35 12.90 25.76 -33.60
CA SER A 35 12.78 27.10 -33.05
C SER A 35 13.94 27.43 -32.11
N ASP A 36 14.48 28.64 -32.24
CA ASP A 36 15.51 29.22 -31.38
C ASP A 36 14.94 29.83 -30.08
N ARG A 37 13.61 29.95 -30.00
CA ARG A 37 12.89 30.53 -28.87
C ARG A 37 11.71 29.66 -28.43
N VAL A 38 11.47 29.65 -27.12
CA VAL A 38 10.27 29.04 -26.56
C VAL A 38 9.11 30.03 -26.62
N THR A 39 8.01 29.64 -27.26
CA THR A 39 6.77 30.41 -27.39
C THR A 39 5.64 29.75 -26.62
N MET A 40 4.52 30.46 -26.43
CA MET A 40 3.33 29.89 -25.81
C MET A 40 2.74 28.71 -26.60
N ASP A 41 2.98 28.65 -27.91
CA ASP A 41 2.59 27.50 -28.74
C ASP A 41 3.34 26.23 -28.36
N HIS A 42 4.62 26.33 -28.00
CA HIS A 42 5.39 25.18 -27.50
C HIS A 42 4.87 24.72 -26.14
N VAL A 43 4.56 25.64 -25.24
CA VAL A 43 3.95 25.33 -23.93
C VAL A 43 2.60 24.65 -24.12
N THR A 44 1.75 25.20 -24.98
CA THR A 44 0.40 24.68 -25.26
C THR A 44 0.46 23.34 -25.97
N ALA A 45 1.41 23.15 -26.90
CA ALA A 45 1.63 21.88 -27.57
C ALA A 45 2.13 20.80 -26.59
N CYS A 46 3.08 21.11 -25.70
CA CYS A 46 3.50 20.17 -24.66
C CYS A 46 2.37 19.83 -23.71
N LYS A 47 1.57 20.82 -23.29
CA LYS A 47 0.39 20.60 -22.43
C LYS A 47 -0.62 19.71 -23.12
N ARG A 48 -0.93 19.99 -24.39
CA ARG A 48 -1.86 19.21 -25.21
C ARG A 48 -1.35 17.78 -25.42
N LYS A 49 -0.10 17.61 -25.83
CA LYS A 49 0.54 16.30 -25.99
C LYS A 49 0.57 15.51 -24.68
N TYR A 50 0.83 16.16 -23.54
CA TYR A 50 0.76 15.52 -22.23
C TYR A 50 -0.65 15.06 -21.88
N LEU A 51 -1.68 15.85 -22.21
CA LEU A 51 -3.08 15.47 -21.99
C LEU A 51 -3.56 14.39 -22.97
N GLU A 52 -3.10 14.44 -24.22
CA GLU A 52 -3.43 13.47 -25.29
C GLU A 52 -2.76 12.12 -25.05
N ASN A 53 -1.50 12.11 -24.58
CA ASN A 53 -0.70 10.91 -24.34
C ASN A 53 -0.62 10.55 -22.85
N MET A 54 -1.50 11.10 -22.01
CA MET A 54 -1.46 10.81 -20.57
C MET A 54 -1.66 9.31 -20.31
N ASP A 55 -2.47 8.65 -21.15
CA ASP A 55 -2.72 7.22 -21.10
C ASP A 55 -1.46 6.38 -21.39
N GLU A 56 -0.55 6.86 -22.25
CA GLU A 56 0.74 6.23 -22.53
C GLU A 56 1.58 6.09 -21.25
N GLU A 57 1.52 7.08 -20.35
CA GLU A 57 2.26 7.08 -19.07
C GLU A 57 1.57 6.27 -17.95
N VAL A 58 0.29 5.86 -18.12
CA VAL A 58 -0.48 5.12 -17.10
C VAL A 58 -0.12 3.62 -17.13
N LYS A 59 0.47 3.10 -16.06
CA LYS A 59 0.91 1.69 -15.98
C LYS A 59 -0.25 0.72 -15.78
N GLY A 60 -1.42 1.23 -15.35
CA GLY A 60 -2.58 0.42 -14.98
C GLY A 60 -2.55 -0.02 -13.51
N PHE A 61 -1.44 0.19 -12.81
CA PHE A 61 -1.32 -0.07 -11.39
C PHE A 61 -0.25 0.83 -10.76
N GLN A 62 -0.31 0.98 -9.44
CA GLN A 62 0.72 1.61 -8.62
C GLN A 62 1.03 0.73 -7.43
N VAL A 63 2.32 0.57 -7.14
CA VAL A 63 2.80 -0.06 -5.91
C VAL A 63 3.61 0.97 -5.14
N GLU A 64 3.09 1.38 -3.99
CA GLU A 64 3.74 2.37 -3.13
C GLU A 64 4.17 1.72 -1.82
N SER A 65 5.36 2.04 -1.35
CA SER A 65 5.85 1.58 -0.05
C SER A 65 6.32 2.76 0.81
N CYS A 66 6.32 2.56 2.12
CA CYS A 66 6.92 3.54 3.04
C CYS A 66 8.46 3.52 2.92
N PHE A 67 9.14 4.49 3.54
CA PHE A 67 10.61 4.53 3.58
C PHE A 67 11.24 3.47 4.51
N GLY A 68 10.47 2.47 4.94
CA GLY A 68 10.89 1.41 5.85
C GLY A 68 12.24 0.76 5.48
N PRO A 69 12.40 0.28 4.24
CA PRO A 69 13.65 -0.33 3.76
C PRO A 69 14.85 0.64 3.78
N SER A 70 14.61 1.95 3.83
CA SER A 70 15.64 2.99 3.95
C SER A 70 16.07 3.28 5.39
N GLY A 71 15.64 2.47 6.37
CA GLY A 71 16.12 2.53 7.76
C GLY A 71 15.13 3.09 8.78
N CYS A 72 13.81 2.93 8.58
CA CYS A 72 12.84 3.35 9.58
C CYS A 72 12.96 2.51 10.88
N PRO A 73 13.04 3.12 12.07
CA PRO A 73 13.17 2.37 13.33
C PRO A 73 11.91 1.58 13.71
N ASN A 74 10.76 1.94 13.13
CA ASN A 74 9.48 1.28 13.44
C ASN A 74 9.26 -0.03 12.66
N ARG A 75 10.19 -0.40 11.77
CA ARG A 75 10.07 -1.58 10.90
C ARG A 75 9.78 -2.85 11.72
N VAL A 76 8.76 -3.59 11.32
CA VAL A 76 8.35 -4.82 12.00
C VAL A 76 9.16 -6.01 11.49
N LEU A 77 9.27 -6.14 10.16
CA LEU A 77 10.02 -7.21 9.49
C LEU A 77 11.32 -6.67 8.89
N GLN A 78 12.31 -7.55 8.73
CA GLN A 78 13.56 -7.23 8.01
C GLN A 78 13.57 -7.80 6.58
N GLU A 79 12.43 -8.28 6.12
CA GLU A 79 12.26 -8.88 4.79
C GLU A 79 11.78 -7.83 3.78
N ASP A 80 12.43 -7.82 2.60
CA ASP A 80 12.17 -6.92 1.49
C ASP A 80 11.64 -7.67 0.25
N GLY A 81 11.23 -6.92 -0.77
CA GLY A 81 10.95 -7.44 -2.10
C GLY A 81 9.48 -7.77 -2.39
N LEU A 82 8.61 -7.80 -1.38
CA LEU A 82 7.16 -8.01 -1.61
C LEU A 82 6.59 -6.98 -2.60
N GLY A 83 6.97 -5.69 -2.50
CA GLY A 83 6.55 -4.68 -3.46
C GLY A 83 6.93 -5.02 -4.91
N ASN A 84 8.17 -5.47 -5.14
CA ASN A 84 8.65 -5.87 -6.46
C ASN A 84 7.90 -7.10 -7.00
N GLU A 85 7.58 -8.05 -6.13
CA GLU A 85 6.79 -9.23 -6.50
C GLU A 85 5.36 -8.86 -6.90
N LEU A 86 4.74 -7.90 -6.20
CA LEU A 86 3.43 -7.39 -6.58
C LEU A 86 3.47 -6.59 -7.89
N GLU A 87 4.49 -5.75 -8.10
CA GLU A 87 4.68 -5.08 -9.40
C GLU A 87 4.81 -6.07 -10.56
N LYS A 88 5.59 -7.14 -10.36
CA LYS A 88 5.73 -8.22 -11.34
C LYS A 88 4.39 -8.93 -11.54
N LEU A 89 3.68 -9.29 -10.47
CA LEU A 89 2.37 -9.93 -10.56
C LEU A 89 1.38 -9.07 -11.37
N PHE A 90 1.26 -7.77 -11.09
CA PHE A 90 0.34 -6.89 -11.82
C PHE A 90 0.73 -6.69 -13.29
N SER A 91 2.03 -6.72 -13.57
CA SER A 91 2.56 -6.68 -14.94
C SER A 91 2.23 -7.98 -15.70
N ASP A 92 2.47 -9.13 -15.08
CA ASP A 92 2.19 -10.46 -15.64
C ASP A 92 0.66 -10.64 -15.87
N GLU A 93 -0.16 -10.09 -14.97
CA GLU A 93 -1.61 -10.04 -15.08
C GLU A 93 -2.11 -8.96 -16.07
N LYS A 94 -1.23 -8.22 -16.76
CA LYS A 94 -1.59 -7.23 -17.79
C LYS A 94 -2.66 -6.24 -17.33
N MET A 95 -2.55 -5.72 -16.10
CA MET A 95 -3.54 -4.84 -15.49
C MET A 95 -3.91 -3.63 -16.35
N ARG A 96 -2.94 -3.07 -17.08
CA ARG A 96 -3.18 -1.97 -18.02
C ARG A 96 -4.18 -2.33 -19.12
N ASP A 97 -3.96 -3.46 -19.79
CA ASP A 97 -4.79 -3.91 -20.91
C ASP A 97 -6.20 -4.23 -20.43
N PHE A 98 -6.29 -4.89 -19.27
CA PHE A 98 -7.55 -5.15 -18.60
C PHE A 98 -8.32 -3.86 -18.33
N LEU A 99 -7.74 -2.89 -17.62
CA LEU A 99 -8.45 -1.63 -17.30
C LEU A 99 -8.82 -0.84 -18.56
N LYS A 100 -7.94 -0.81 -19.55
CA LYS A 100 -8.20 -0.15 -20.84
C LYS A 100 -9.39 -0.77 -21.57
N SER A 101 -9.64 -2.06 -21.41
CA SER A 101 -10.80 -2.75 -21.97
C SER A 101 -12.13 -2.41 -21.26
N LYS A 102 -12.08 -1.83 -20.05
CA LYS A 102 -13.25 -1.60 -19.19
C LYS A 102 -13.68 -0.14 -19.12
N VAL A 103 -12.74 0.80 -19.27
CA VAL A 103 -13.04 2.23 -19.20
C VAL A 103 -13.44 2.81 -20.56
N SER A 104 -14.33 3.80 -20.54
CA SER A 104 -14.65 4.58 -21.74
C SER A 104 -13.57 5.65 -21.99
N GLY A 105 -12.91 5.58 -23.14
CA GLY A 105 -11.88 6.52 -23.56
C GLY A 105 -10.47 6.22 -23.00
N PRO A 106 -9.58 7.23 -22.92
CA PRO A 106 -8.19 7.01 -22.51
C PRO A 106 -8.10 6.61 -21.03
N LEU A 107 -7.19 5.69 -20.71
CA LEU A 107 -6.88 5.31 -19.34
C LEU A 107 -6.25 6.49 -18.59
N LYS A 108 -6.57 6.64 -17.31
CA LYS A 108 -6.20 7.79 -16.46
C LYS A 108 -5.70 7.30 -15.11
N LEU A 109 -4.94 8.13 -14.41
CA LEU A 109 -4.32 7.80 -13.11
C LEU A 109 -5.30 7.39 -12.00
N HIS A 110 -6.57 7.81 -12.09
CA HIS A 110 -7.59 7.41 -11.11
C HIS A 110 -8.22 6.04 -11.38
N HIS A 111 -7.97 5.46 -12.56
CA HIS A 111 -8.35 4.10 -12.90
C HIS A 111 -7.32 3.06 -12.44
N GLU A 112 -6.08 3.47 -12.12
CA GLU A 112 -5.03 2.53 -11.72
C GLU A 112 -5.39 1.78 -10.44
N PHE A 113 -5.13 0.47 -10.45
CA PHE A 113 -5.21 -0.36 -9.26
C PHE A 113 -4.07 -0.01 -8.30
N ARG A 114 -4.37 0.33 -7.04
CA ARG A 114 -3.35 0.79 -6.09
C ARG A 114 -3.09 -0.23 -5.00
N ALA A 115 -1.82 -0.63 -4.89
CA ALA A 115 -1.29 -1.40 -3.78
C ALA A 115 -0.36 -0.55 -2.92
N CYS A 116 -0.58 -0.55 -1.61
CA CYS A 116 0.22 0.21 -0.65
C CYS A 116 0.77 -0.71 0.44
N LEU A 117 2.08 -0.68 0.65
CA LEU A 117 2.78 -1.51 1.63
C LEU A 117 3.36 -0.66 2.76
N SER A 118 3.12 -1.04 4.01
CA SER A 118 3.70 -0.39 5.18
C SER A 118 4.41 -1.39 6.07
N ASP A 119 5.63 -1.07 6.47
CA ASP A 119 6.45 -1.94 7.31
C ASP A 119 6.06 -1.91 8.80
N CYS A 120 5.04 -1.13 9.17
CA CYS A 120 4.47 -1.11 10.51
C CYS A 120 3.04 -0.53 10.53
N PRO A 121 2.31 -0.68 11.65
CA PRO A 121 0.96 -0.13 11.81
C PRO A 121 0.84 1.40 11.77
N ASN A 122 1.95 2.16 11.82
CA ASN A 122 1.89 3.61 11.58
C ASN A 122 1.48 3.96 10.13
N ALA A 123 1.56 2.99 9.21
CA ALA A 123 0.87 3.04 7.92
C ALA A 123 1.22 4.26 7.04
N CYS A 124 2.49 4.66 6.97
CA CYS A 124 2.90 5.91 6.29
C CYS A 124 2.57 5.94 4.78
N SER A 125 2.52 4.79 4.11
CA SER A 125 2.09 4.63 2.70
C SER A 125 0.57 4.61 2.51
N ARG A 126 -0.20 4.77 3.59
CA ARG A 126 -1.67 4.86 3.60
C ARG A 126 -2.40 3.64 3.01
N PRO A 127 -2.07 2.40 3.43
CA PRO A 127 -2.72 1.18 2.97
C PRO A 127 -4.25 1.15 3.17
N GLN A 128 -4.78 1.88 4.15
CA GLN A 128 -6.22 1.88 4.48
C GLN A 128 -7.09 2.53 3.39
N ILE A 129 -6.51 3.27 2.44
CA ILE A 129 -7.25 4.01 1.41
C ILE A 129 -6.88 3.56 -0.02
N ALA A 130 -6.20 2.43 -0.14
CA ALA A 130 -5.79 1.81 -1.39
C ALA A 130 -6.65 0.57 -1.71
N ASP A 131 -6.69 0.15 -2.98
CA ASP A 131 -7.43 -1.05 -3.38
C ASP A 131 -6.88 -2.29 -2.66
N LEU A 132 -5.56 -2.33 -2.47
CA LEU A 132 -4.83 -3.34 -1.70
C LEU A 132 -3.91 -2.65 -0.69
N GLY A 133 -4.17 -2.83 0.60
CA GLY A 133 -3.31 -2.41 1.69
C GLY A 133 -2.60 -3.60 2.32
N ILE A 134 -1.30 -3.47 2.60
CA ILE A 134 -0.50 -4.51 3.25
C ILE A 134 0.29 -3.87 4.40
N ILE A 135 0.16 -4.42 5.60
CA ILE A 135 0.83 -3.91 6.80
C ILE A 135 1.63 -5.04 7.46
N ALA A 136 2.94 -4.87 7.58
CA ALA A 136 3.80 -5.83 8.28
C ALA A 136 3.41 -5.93 9.77
N ALA A 137 3.39 -7.17 10.27
CA ALA A 137 2.92 -7.51 11.61
C ALA A 137 3.79 -8.59 12.25
N ALA A 138 3.92 -8.49 13.58
CA ALA A 138 4.56 -9.44 14.46
C ALA A 138 3.70 -9.52 15.74
N ARG A 139 2.96 -10.62 15.89
CA ARG A 139 2.10 -10.84 17.06
C ARG A 139 2.96 -11.28 18.23
N PRO A 140 2.94 -10.53 19.35
CA PRO A 140 3.67 -10.94 20.55
C PRO A 140 2.99 -12.13 21.23
N SER A 141 3.78 -12.97 21.89
CA SER A 141 3.36 -13.99 22.85
C SER A 141 4.11 -13.82 24.16
N ILE A 142 3.57 -14.37 25.23
CA ILE A 142 4.15 -14.27 26.58
C ILE A 142 4.76 -15.61 26.96
N VAL A 143 6.01 -15.57 27.41
CA VAL A 143 6.73 -16.71 27.97
C VAL A 143 6.92 -16.43 29.46
N SER A 144 5.96 -16.89 30.27
CA SER A 144 5.67 -16.31 31.60
C SER A 144 6.83 -16.38 32.60
N PHE A 145 7.64 -17.44 32.56
CA PHE A 145 8.70 -17.72 33.55
C PHE A 145 9.88 -16.73 33.53
N HIS A 146 9.96 -15.83 32.56
CA HIS A 146 10.99 -14.80 32.49
C HIS A 146 10.51 -13.40 32.89
N CYS A 147 9.22 -13.20 33.16
CA CYS A 147 8.71 -11.84 33.42
C CYS A 147 9.20 -11.30 34.76
N THR A 148 9.79 -10.10 34.76
CA THR A 148 10.26 -9.43 35.98
C THR A 148 9.32 -8.33 36.51
N GLY A 149 8.19 -8.09 35.83
CA GLY A 149 7.27 -7.01 36.19
C GLY A 149 7.81 -5.59 35.96
N CYS A 150 8.88 -5.41 35.17
CA CYS A 150 9.51 -4.08 34.96
C CYS A 150 8.68 -3.06 34.16
N ALA A 151 7.53 -3.45 33.61
CA ALA A 151 6.61 -2.60 32.84
C ALA A 151 7.18 -1.95 31.55
N ALA A 152 8.37 -2.33 31.07
CA ALA A 152 8.93 -1.76 29.82
C ALA A 152 8.02 -1.98 28.60
N CYS A 153 7.38 -3.14 28.50
CA CYS A 153 6.40 -3.45 27.45
C CYS A 153 5.12 -2.60 27.55
N VAL A 154 4.67 -2.30 28.77
CA VAL A 154 3.53 -1.41 29.02
C VAL A 154 3.87 0.01 28.54
N ALA A 155 5.05 0.51 28.89
CA ALA A 155 5.49 1.86 28.55
C ALA A 155 5.61 2.12 27.04
N VAL A 156 6.03 1.12 26.25
CA VAL A 156 6.19 1.26 24.79
C VAL A 156 4.89 1.06 24.01
N CYS A 157 3.87 0.43 24.61
CA CYS A 157 2.65 0.06 23.91
C CYS A 157 1.74 1.29 23.67
N LYS A 158 1.76 1.83 22.44
CA LYS A 158 0.93 2.96 22.04
C LYS A 158 -0.57 2.68 22.09
N GLU A 159 -0.95 1.41 21.90
CA GLU A 159 -2.34 0.96 21.90
C GLU A 159 -2.88 0.69 23.32
N ARG A 160 -2.03 0.79 24.35
CA ARG A 160 -2.37 0.41 25.73
C ARG A 160 -2.97 -1.00 25.81
N ALA A 161 -2.43 -1.90 24.98
CA ALA A 161 -2.82 -3.29 24.90
C ALA A 161 -2.12 -4.18 25.92
N ILE A 162 -1.21 -3.63 26.75
CA ILE A 162 -0.41 -4.41 27.70
C ILE A 162 -0.58 -3.81 29.09
N GLU A 163 -0.86 -4.67 30.06
CA GLU A 163 -0.90 -4.35 31.49
C GLU A 163 -0.11 -5.40 32.29
N LEU A 164 0.18 -5.11 33.55
CA LEU A 164 0.71 -6.10 34.49
C LEU A 164 -0.45 -6.65 35.32
N ASP A 165 -0.52 -7.98 35.42
CA ASP A 165 -1.45 -8.66 36.30
C ASP A 165 -1.18 -8.27 37.76
N SER A 166 -2.25 -7.94 38.50
CA SER A 166 -2.13 -7.45 39.88
C SER A 166 -1.76 -8.53 40.89
N LEU A 167 -1.96 -9.81 40.57
CA LEU A 167 -1.66 -10.95 41.43
C LEU A 167 -0.28 -11.54 41.12
N THR A 168 0.06 -11.70 39.84
CA THR A 168 1.32 -12.34 39.41
C THR A 168 2.43 -11.33 39.10
N GLY A 169 2.08 -10.08 38.80
CA GLY A 169 3.03 -9.07 38.31
C GLY A 169 3.50 -9.31 36.87
N GLU A 170 2.95 -10.32 36.18
CA GLU A 170 3.33 -10.68 34.82
C GLU A 170 2.58 -9.83 33.79
N ALA A 171 3.17 -9.63 32.62
CA ALA A 171 2.49 -8.95 31.53
C ALA A 171 1.28 -9.76 31.04
N ARG A 172 0.20 -9.06 30.70
CA ARG A 172 -0.95 -9.58 29.93
C ARG A 172 -1.17 -8.71 28.71
N ILE A 173 -1.61 -9.33 27.61
CA ILE A 173 -1.86 -8.63 26.34
C ILE A 173 -3.34 -8.77 25.97
N ASP A 174 -3.99 -7.62 25.78
CA ASP A 174 -5.30 -7.48 25.17
C ASP A 174 -5.13 -7.48 23.64
N PHE A 175 -5.45 -8.61 23.01
CA PHE A 175 -5.27 -8.77 21.57
C PHE A 175 -6.29 -8.01 20.73
N ASP A 176 -7.40 -7.55 21.30
CA ASP A 176 -8.38 -6.72 20.59
C ASP A 176 -7.85 -5.30 20.35
N LYS A 177 -6.93 -4.83 21.21
CA LYS A 177 -6.21 -3.56 21.04
C LYS A 177 -4.88 -3.72 20.32
N CYS A 178 -4.28 -4.91 20.34
CA CYS A 178 -2.94 -5.12 19.85
C CYS A 178 -2.85 -5.06 18.32
N LEU A 179 -2.19 -4.04 17.78
CA LEU A 179 -1.94 -3.92 16.34
C LEU A 179 -0.79 -4.82 15.81
N SER A 180 -0.25 -5.71 16.65
CA SER A 180 0.83 -6.64 16.29
C SER A 180 2.08 -5.93 15.73
N CYS A 181 2.56 -4.88 16.40
CA CYS A 181 3.74 -4.11 15.96
C CYS A 181 5.09 -4.65 16.49
N GLY A 182 5.05 -5.64 17.39
CA GLY A 182 6.25 -6.28 17.97
C GLY A 182 7.15 -5.39 18.83
N GLN A 183 6.79 -4.13 19.12
CA GLN A 183 7.67 -3.21 19.86
C GLN A 183 7.89 -3.66 21.31
N CYS A 184 6.88 -4.27 21.94
CA CYS A 184 6.98 -4.82 23.28
C CYS A 184 8.00 -5.96 23.40
N VAL A 185 8.12 -6.80 22.37
CA VAL A 185 9.13 -7.87 22.26
C VAL A 185 10.53 -7.27 22.23
N LYS A 186 10.75 -6.25 21.38
CA LYS A 186 12.06 -5.59 21.22
C LYS A 186 12.60 -4.95 22.49
N VAL A 187 11.73 -4.43 23.35
CA VAL A 187 12.13 -3.72 24.57
C VAL A 187 12.15 -4.61 25.81
N CYS A 188 11.72 -5.86 25.74
CA CYS A 188 11.66 -6.73 26.91
C CYS A 188 13.07 -7.17 27.32
N PRO A 189 13.65 -6.67 28.43
CA PRO A 189 15.02 -6.99 28.79
C PRO A 189 15.18 -8.43 29.29
N ALA A 190 14.09 -9.03 29.75
CA ALA A 190 14.08 -10.37 30.31
C ALA A 190 13.77 -11.46 29.27
N GLY A 191 13.40 -11.09 28.04
CA GLY A 191 12.96 -12.05 27.03
C GLY A 191 11.62 -12.74 27.34
N ALA A 192 10.80 -12.15 28.21
CA ALA A 192 9.47 -12.69 28.58
C ALA A 192 8.40 -12.52 27.50
N LEU A 193 8.72 -11.78 26.43
CA LEU A 193 7.86 -11.59 25.27
C LEU A 193 8.59 -12.07 24.03
N GLU A 194 7.95 -12.94 23.26
CA GLU A 194 8.44 -13.48 22.01
C GLU A 194 7.49 -13.14 20.85
N THR A 195 7.85 -13.51 19.63
CA THR A 195 6.95 -13.37 18.46
C THR A 195 6.35 -14.73 18.12
N ASP A 196 5.04 -14.89 18.27
CA ASP A 196 4.32 -16.13 17.88
C ASP A 196 4.21 -16.26 16.36
N VAL A 197 3.75 -15.19 15.70
CA VAL A 197 3.61 -15.16 14.25
C VAL A 197 4.08 -13.82 13.69
N LYS A 198 4.71 -13.87 12.52
CA LYS A 198 5.21 -12.71 11.79
C LYS A 198 4.80 -12.83 10.32
N GLY A 199 4.52 -11.70 9.69
CA GLY A 199 4.04 -11.66 8.31
C GLY A 199 3.33 -10.35 8.04
N TYR A 200 2.21 -10.43 7.32
CA TYR A 200 1.51 -9.26 6.83
C TYR A 200 0.01 -9.36 7.11
N ARG A 201 -0.58 -8.27 7.55
CA ARG A 201 -2.03 -8.03 7.57
C ARG A 201 -2.44 -7.49 6.20
N ILE A 202 -3.60 -7.90 5.69
CA ILE A 202 -4.08 -7.54 4.36
C ILE A 202 -5.39 -6.76 4.49
N LEU A 203 -5.49 -5.63 3.80
CA LEU A 203 -6.66 -4.77 3.74
C LEU A 203 -7.10 -4.63 2.28
N LEU A 204 -8.39 -4.69 2.02
CA LEU A 204 -8.95 -4.73 0.66
C LEU A 204 -10.04 -3.68 0.44
N GLY A 205 -10.05 -3.08 -0.75
CA GLY A 205 -11.17 -2.27 -1.23
C GLY A 205 -11.19 -0.81 -0.78
N GLY A 206 -10.09 -0.28 -0.23
CA GLY A 206 -10.00 1.14 0.09
C GLY A 206 -9.98 2.00 -1.17
N LYS A 207 -10.62 3.17 -1.12
CA LYS A 207 -10.53 4.15 -2.22
C LYS A 207 -10.82 5.56 -1.73
N LEU A 208 -10.18 6.50 -2.41
CA LEU A 208 -10.56 7.92 -2.40
C LEU A 208 -11.28 8.28 -3.71
N GLY A 209 -11.86 9.48 -3.75
CA GLY A 209 -12.57 9.98 -4.93
C GLY A 209 -13.96 10.47 -4.55
N ARG A 210 -14.91 10.35 -5.49
CA ARG A 210 -16.29 10.82 -5.30
C ARG A 210 -17.03 10.08 -4.19
N HIS A 211 -16.70 8.81 -4.00
CA HIS A 211 -17.28 7.93 -2.98
C HIS A 211 -16.14 7.26 -2.19
N PRO A 212 -15.57 7.93 -1.19
CA PRO A 212 -14.45 7.40 -0.42
C PRO A 212 -14.90 6.28 0.52
N GLN A 213 -14.05 5.28 0.73
CA GLN A 213 -14.24 4.25 1.75
C GLN A 213 -12.89 3.72 2.22
N LEU A 214 -12.86 3.22 3.47
CA LEU A 214 -11.70 2.54 4.01
C LEU A 214 -11.67 1.08 3.54
N ALA A 215 -10.47 0.54 3.43
CA ALA A 215 -10.25 -0.87 3.16
C ALA A 215 -10.69 -1.73 4.34
N GLN A 216 -11.29 -2.88 4.05
CA GLN A 216 -11.64 -3.91 5.02
C GLN A 216 -10.45 -4.83 5.25
N GLU A 217 -10.08 -5.06 6.51
CA GLU A 217 -9.05 -6.03 6.86
C GLU A 217 -9.60 -7.46 6.79
N ILE A 218 -8.82 -8.37 6.20
CA ILE A 218 -9.07 -9.81 6.31
C ILE A 218 -8.29 -10.36 7.50
N GLU A 219 -8.93 -11.25 8.25
CA GLU A 219 -8.34 -11.81 9.48
C GLU A 219 -7.07 -12.62 9.17
N GLY A 220 -6.05 -12.48 10.01
CA GLY A 220 -4.82 -13.28 9.95
C GLY A 220 -3.53 -12.47 9.77
N ILE A 221 -2.40 -13.15 9.98
CA ILE A 221 -1.06 -12.65 9.66
C ILE A 221 -0.45 -13.63 8.66
N TRP A 222 -0.31 -13.16 7.44
CA TRP A 222 -0.02 -13.98 6.27
C TRP A 222 1.48 -13.91 5.94
N SER A 223 2.08 -15.05 5.62
CA SER A 223 3.43 -15.09 5.01
C SER A 223 3.45 -14.33 3.69
N LYS A 224 4.65 -13.99 3.23
CA LYS A 224 4.86 -13.31 1.95
C LYS A 224 4.24 -14.09 0.79
N GLU A 225 4.42 -15.41 0.76
CA GLU A 225 3.89 -16.31 -0.26
C GLU A 225 2.36 -16.37 -0.21
N GLN A 226 1.77 -16.39 0.99
CA GLN A 226 0.33 -16.34 1.16
C GLN A 226 -0.24 -15.00 0.66
N VAL A 227 0.42 -13.88 0.94
CA VAL A 227 0.01 -12.55 0.45
C VAL A 227 -0.06 -12.55 -1.07
N VAL A 228 0.98 -13.03 -1.75
CA VAL A 228 0.99 -13.10 -3.23
C VAL A 228 -0.17 -13.95 -3.75
N ARG A 229 -0.50 -15.08 -3.10
CA ARG A 229 -1.66 -15.91 -3.47
C ARG A 229 -2.99 -15.18 -3.27
N VAL A 230 -3.18 -14.51 -2.14
CA VAL A 230 -4.39 -13.72 -1.85
C VAL A 230 -4.55 -12.60 -2.88
N VAL A 231 -3.47 -11.88 -3.19
CA VAL A 231 -3.50 -10.80 -4.19
C VAL A 231 -3.85 -11.35 -5.57
N LYS A 232 -3.31 -12.51 -5.96
CA LYS A 232 -3.69 -13.15 -7.21
C LYS A 232 -5.19 -13.46 -7.28
N LYS A 233 -5.75 -14.07 -6.23
CA LYS A 233 -7.21 -14.31 -6.11
C LYS A 233 -8.00 -12.99 -6.22
N CYS A 234 -7.52 -11.92 -5.60
CA CYS A 234 -8.16 -10.59 -5.70
C CYS A 234 -8.16 -10.03 -7.13
N ILE A 235 -7.05 -10.18 -7.86
CA ILE A 235 -6.97 -9.73 -9.26
C ILE A 235 -7.87 -10.55 -10.17
N GLU A 236 -7.91 -11.88 -10.00
CA GLU A 236 -8.81 -12.77 -10.74
C GLU A 236 -10.28 -12.41 -10.49
N HIS A 237 -10.64 -12.20 -9.22
CA HIS A 237 -11.99 -11.78 -8.84
C HIS A 237 -12.34 -10.41 -9.41
N TYR A 238 -11.41 -9.45 -9.32
CA TYR A 238 -11.59 -8.10 -9.86
C TYR A 238 -11.83 -8.14 -11.38
N LYS A 239 -11.02 -8.90 -12.12
CA LYS A 239 -11.16 -9.04 -13.58
C LYS A 239 -12.48 -9.67 -14.00
N THR A 240 -12.95 -10.63 -13.22
CA THR A 240 -14.18 -11.39 -13.50
C THR A 240 -15.43 -10.53 -13.30
N HIS A 241 -15.45 -9.70 -12.26
CA HIS A 241 -16.64 -8.98 -11.83
C HIS A 241 -16.64 -7.48 -12.18
N ASN A 242 -15.52 -6.94 -12.64
CA ASN A 242 -15.47 -5.58 -13.18
C ASN A 242 -16.16 -5.53 -14.54
N SER A 243 -17.17 -4.68 -14.68
CA SER A 243 -17.97 -4.56 -15.90
C SER A 243 -17.74 -3.22 -16.59
N GLU A 244 -17.72 -2.12 -15.82
CA GLU A 244 -17.72 -0.74 -16.30
C GLU A 244 -16.54 0.08 -15.74
N GLY A 245 -15.45 -0.57 -15.36
CA GLY A 245 -14.27 0.11 -14.84
C GLY A 245 -14.42 0.57 -13.39
N GLU A 246 -15.28 -0.11 -12.63
CA GLU A 246 -15.47 0.08 -11.20
C GLU A 246 -14.14 -0.06 -10.44
N ARG A 247 -13.97 0.64 -9.33
CA ARG A 247 -12.81 0.42 -8.46
C ARG A 247 -12.95 -0.91 -7.74
N PHE A 248 -11.83 -1.52 -7.34
CA PHE A 248 -11.86 -2.85 -6.71
C PHE A 248 -12.77 -2.88 -5.46
N GLY A 249 -12.75 -1.82 -4.66
CA GLY A 249 -13.65 -1.68 -3.53
C GLY A 249 -15.14 -1.68 -3.87
N GLU A 250 -15.53 -1.20 -5.05
CA GLU A 250 -16.92 -1.23 -5.51
C GLU A 250 -17.32 -2.64 -5.94
N VAL A 251 -16.41 -3.35 -6.63
CA VAL A 251 -16.59 -4.76 -6.95
C VAL A 251 -16.76 -5.59 -5.68
N LEU A 252 -15.93 -5.36 -4.66
CA LEU A 252 -16.04 -6.06 -3.37
C LEU A 252 -17.35 -5.75 -2.64
N ASN A 253 -17.82 -4.49 -2.66
CA ASN A 253 -19.10 -4.14 -2.06
C ASN A 253 -20.27 -4.91 -2.68
N ALA A 254 -20.20 -5.21 -3.99
CA ALA A 254 -21.24 -5.95 -4.70
C ALA A 254 -21.15 -7.47 -4.54
N THR A 255 -19.94 -8.01 -4.36
CA THR A 255 -19.66 -9.45 -4.47
C THR A 255 -19.23 -10.12 -3.17
N GLY A 256 -18.85 -9.34 -2.16
CA GLY A 256 -18.32 -9.85 -0.90
C GLY A 256 -16.88 -10.39 -1.00
N LEU A 257 -16.46 -11.10 0.04
CA LEU A 257 -15.11 -11.66 0.19
C LEU A 257 -15.08 -13.20 0.12
N ASP A 258 -16.20 -13.83 -0.24
CA ASP A 258 -16.33 -15.29 -0.22
C ASP A 258 -15.37 -15.99 -1.20
N PHE A 259 -14.88 -15.31 -2.24
CA PHE A 259 -13.85 -15.84 -3.14
C PHE A 259 -12.52 -16.13 -2.45
N LEU A 260 -12.30 -15.61 -1.23
CA LEU A 260 -11.15 -15.93 -0.39
C LEU A 260 -11.37 -17.16 0.50
N SER A 261 -12.61 -17.68 0.58
CA SER A 261 -12.98 -18.78 1.48
C SER A 261 -12.53 -20.17 0.99
N ASP A 262 -12.07 -20.30 -0.26
CA ASP A 262 -11.63 -21.58 -0.82
C ASP A 262 -10.14 -21.89 -0.57
N ARG A 263 -9.93 -22.83 0.36
CA ARG A 263 -8.99 -23.98 0.35
C ARG A 263 -7.52 -23.73 0.00
N ASP A 264 -6.84 -22.86 0.73
CA ASP A 264 -5.38 -22.91 0.94
C ASP A 264 -4.99 -22.52 2.37
N SER A 265 -5.90 -22.72 3.34
CA SER A 265 -5.50 -22.65 4.75
C SER A 265 -4.56 -23.81 5.01
N ASP A 266 -3.31 -23.47 5.31
CA ASP A 266 -2.30 -24.38 5.82
C ASP A 266 -2.94 -25.23 6.94
N PRO A 267 -2.81 -26.56 6.95
CA PRO A 267 -3.33 -27.40 8.03
C PRO A 267 -2.98 -26.90 9.44
N GLU A 268 -1.89 -26.16 9.60
CA GLU A 268 -1.48 -25.55 10.87
C GLU A 268 -2.39 -24.40 11.33
N GLU A 269 -3.04 -23.67 10.42
CA GLU A 269 -3.90 -22.52 10.73
C GLU A 269 -5.27 -22.96 11.30
N GLN A 270 -5.79 -24.11 10.85
CA GLN A 270 -7.04 -24.67 11.38
C GLN A 270 -6.92 -25.13 12.84
N ALA A 271 -5.71 -25.38 13.34
CA ALA A 271 -5.46 -25.80 14.72
C ALA A 271 -5.51 -24.63 15.73
N LYS A 272 -5.27 -23.38 15.29
CA LYS A 272 -5.25 -22.20 16.17
C LYS A 272 -6.61 -21.49 16.31
N VAL A 273 -7.53 -21.67 15.35
CA VAL A 273 -8.86 -21.02 15.37
C VAL A 273 -9.87 -21.70 16.32
N LYS A 274 -9.60 -22.93 16.78
CA LYS A 274 -10.50 -23.70 17.67
C LYS A 274 -10.23 -23.56 19.18
N LYS A 275 -9.32 -22.68 19.60
CA LYS A 275 -9.04 -22.43 21.03
C LYS A 275 -8.91 -20.95 21.33
N ILE A 276 -10.02 -20.23 21.23
CA ILE A 276 -10.31 -19.04 22.04
C ILE A 276 -11.75 -19.19 22.54
#